data_AF-A0A8H8DQ49-F1
#
_entry.id   AF-A0A8H8DQ49-F1
#
_cell.length_a   1.000
_cell.length_b   1.000
_cell.length_c   1.000
_cell.angle_alpha   90.00
_cell.angle_beta   90.00
_cell.angle_gamma   90.00
#
_symmetry.space_group_name_H-M   'P 1'
#
loop_
_entity.id
_entity.type
_entity.pdbx_description
1 polymer ?
#
loop_
_entity_poly.entity_id
_entity_poly.type
_entity_poly.pdbx_seq_one_letter_code
_entity_poly.pdbx_strand_id
1 'polypeptide(L)'
;MANKEVTVFVIDLGRQMGDFQEGREQSDLEWALSYFWDKISSKIFSGRKTDYVGVIGFKTDETNNDMEDDEFYKNISVLCPIQQMTIKQIKELKKQLVPSNTNVGDAISGIIIGIDLISKYCGNLKYIKNLILITNGMSHMDFSDAEKIAYQIKHMSINISIFGIDFDNHSYGYKEDFKSIIKINNEKNLLKFANICNGVFASMIEVIDSLNTSNLRKVHPISLFNGTLTIGDPQNYPDVVEIMIQRYPRTRLAKAPSAHRYSILKKSPKSTNYTEQLIQTDTNFDNNNKNEYFSKVLITKNYKIEKDGSEKEISKEDLELGYLYGKTIIPTSIINDELKYKTNIQLTILGFMKNESFPRFMAIGESNIIVPAKTNLNSKISLSSLVHGMLKTNTLALAKIVTKADKYPEMIIIAPSVEDGFECLIELPLPFAEDCRNFKFPLIEKNQISNIETTSFIENIDNLMEKYVTKMDISNDISNTYIRKINSLESKNIYNIAIYRLNQAIFYNALYPNSELPNLLPKIKQFMYPSNNLLKKCEEEIEKLSILCNNEEIHSSDTTIN
;
A
#
# COMPACT_ATOMS: atom_id res chain seq x y z
N MET A 1 0.91 6.36 -19.04
CA MET A 1 -0.41 5.71 -19.07
C MET A 1 -0.37 4.54 -18.11
N ALA A 2 -1.41 4.33 -17.29
CA ALA A 2 -1.46 3.17 -16.40
C ALA A 2 -1.56 1.89 -17.25
N ASN A 3 -0.73 0.89 -16.96
CA ASN A 3 -0.82 -0.39 -17.65
C ASN A 3 -2.15 -1.04 -17.27
N LYS A 4 -2.96 -1.39 -18.28
CA LYS A 4 -4.17 -2.18 -18.06
C LYS A 4 -3.76 -3.61 -17.72
N GLU A 5 -4.41 -4.21 -16.74
CA GLU A 5 -4.11 -5.56 -16.27
C GLU A 5 -5.38 -6.41 -16.27
N VAL A 6 -5.27 -7.63 -16.78
CA VAL A 6 -6.31 -8.65 -16.75
C VAL A 6 -5.73 -9.85 -16.02
N THR A 7 -6.45 -10.37 -15.03
CA THR A 7 -6.07 -11.58 -14.31
C THR A 7 -7.23 -12.57 -14.32
N VAL A 8 -7.04 -13.72 -14.96
CA VAL A 8 -8.05 -14.79 -14.99
C VAL A 8 -7.61 -15.89 -14.05
N PHE A 9 -8.50 -16.28 -13.14
CA PHE A 9 -8.30 -17.42 -12.24
C PHE A 9 -9.06 -18.62 -12.80
N VAL A 10 -8.37 -19.76 -12.88
CA VAL A 10 -8.93 -21.07 -13.21
C VAL A 10 -8.81 -21.92 -11.95
N ILE A 11 -9.93 -22.20 -11.31
CA ILE A 11 -9.99 -22.81 -9.97
C ILE A 11 -10.64 -24.19 -10.07
N ASP A 12 -9.98 -25.18 -9.49
CA ASP A 12 -10.52 -26.53 -9.33
C ASP A 12 -11.65 -26.51 -8.31
N LEU A 13 -12.85 -26.90 -8.74
CA LEU A 13 -14.03 -27.04 -7.89
C LEU A 13 -14.49 -28.49 -7.78
N GLY A 14 -13.63 -29.45 -8.12
CA GLY A 14 -13.99 -30.87 -8.02
C GLY A 14 -14.33 -31.28 -6.59
N ARG A 15 -15.09 -32.36 -6.44
CA ARG A 15 -15.49 -32.93 -5.14
C ARG A 15 -14.31 -33.12 -4.18
N GLN A 16 -13.16 -33.56 -4.71
CA GLN A 16 -11.93 -33.78 -3.92
C GLN A 16 -11.34 -32.50 -3.32
N MET A 17 -11.67 -31.33 -3.86
CA MET A 17 -11.22 -30.06 -3.27
C MET A 17 -11.95 -29.75 -1.94
N GLY A 18 -13.02 -30.48 -1.62
CA GLY A 18 -13.68 -30.44 -0.31
C GLY A 18 -13.03 -31.30 0.76
N ASP A 19 -11.99 -32.08 0.42
CA ASP A 19 -11.31 -32.94 1.37
C ASP A 19 -10.38 -32.12 2.30
N PHE A 20 -10.09 -32.70 3.47
CA PHE A 20 -9.21 -32.14 4.48
C PHE A 20 -7.93 -32.98 4.53
N GLN A 21 -6.78 -32.31 4.48
CA GLN A 21 -5.48 -32.97 4.58
C GLN A 21 -4.95 -32.94 6.01
N GLU A 22 -4.12 -33.91 6.37
CA GLU A 22 -3.59 -34.05 7.72
C GLU A 22 -2.89 -32.76 8.20
N GLY A 23 -3.36 -32.21 9.32
CA GLY A 23 -2.81 -31.00 9.93
C GLY A 23 -3.44 -29.67 9.48
N ARG A 24 -4.43 -29.66 8.57
CA ARG A 24 -5.23 -28.46 8.23
C ARG A 24 -6.65 -28.53 8.78
N GLU A 25 -7.10 -27.42 9.36
CA GLU A 25 -8.51 -27.24 9.82
C GLU A 25 -9.47 -26.84 8.68
N GLN A 26 -8.92 -26.48 7.51
CA GLN A 26 -9.65 -26.02 6.34
C GLN A 26 -9.56 -27.07 5.23
N SER A 27 -10.60 -27.14 4.40
CA SER A 27 -10.55 -27.94 3.17
C SER A 27 -9.52 -27.40 2.18
N ASP A 28 -9.10 -28.23 1.23
CA ASP A 28 -8.18 -27.85 0.15
C ASP A 28 -8.67 -26.60 -0.60
N LEU A 29 -9.97 -26.52 -0.91
CA LEU A 29 -10.56 -25.37 -1.57
C LEU A 29 -10.51 -24.12 -0.69
N GLU A 30 -10.92 -24.20 0.58
CA GLU A 30 -10.91 -23.04 1.48
C GLU A 30 -9.49 -22.49 1.68
N TRP A 31 -8.51 -23.41 1.79
CA TRP A 31 -7.10 -23.05 1.90
C TRP A 31 -6.59 -22.37 0.63
N ALA A 32 -6.90 -22.92 -0.55
CA ALA A 32 -6.61 -22.31 -1.84
C ALA A 32 -7.26 -20.93 -2.02
N LEU A 33 -8.53 -20.81 -1.60
CA LEU A 33 -9.30 -19.58 -1.70
C LEU A 33 -8.73 -18.46 -0.82
N SER A 34 -7.96 -18.76 0.23
CA SER A 34 -7.29 -17.73 1.04
C SER A 34 -6.38 -16.82 0.19
N TYR A 35 -5.64 -17.40 -0.76
CA TYR A 35 -4.82 -16.66 -1.72
C TYR A 35 -5.64 -15.92 -2.75
N PHE A 36 -6.66 -16.58 -3.31
CA PHE A 36 -7.55 -15.96 -4.27
C PHE A 36 -8.16 -14.69 -3.67
N TRP A 37 -8.73 -14.80 -2.48
CA TRP A 37 -9.34 -13.68 -1.77
C TRP A 37 -8.34 -12.59 -1.41
N ASP A 38 -7.13 -12.93 -0.96
CA ASP A 38 -6.08 -11.92 -0.72
C ASP A 38 -5.75 -11.13 -2.01
N LYS A 39 -5.55 -11.83 -3.14
CA LYS A 39 -5.27 -11.21 -4.43
C LYS A 39 -6.40 -10.32 -4.92
N ILE A 40 -7.66 -10.76 -4.78
CA ILE A 40 -8.83 -9.94 -5.09
C ILE A 40 -8.86 -8.70 -4.20
N SER A 41 -8.63 -8.85 -2.89
CA SER A 41 -8.59 -7.72 -1.94
C SER A 41 -7.53 -6.69 -2.37
N SER A 42 -6.33 -7.15 -2.71
CA SER A 42 -5.21 -6.30 -3.12
C SER A 42 -5.54 -5.51 -4.38
N LYS A 43 -6.19 -6.16 -5.36
CA LYS A 43 -6.66 -5.49 -6.60
C LYS A 43 -7.74 -4.45 -6.33
N ILE A 44 -8.68 -4.73 -5.43
CA ILE A 44 -9.74 -3.76 -5.06
C ILE A 44 -9.15 -2.56 -4.32
N PHE A 45 -8.29 -2.79 -3.32
CA PHE A 45 -7.62 -1.72 -2.57
C PHE A 45 -6.62 -0.94 -3.43
N SER A 46 -6.14 -1.51 -4.54
CA SER A 46 -5.34 -0.80 -5.54
C SER A 46 -6.11 0.42 -6.10
N GLY A 47 -7.45 0.33 -6.16
CA GLY A 47 -8.35 1.37 -6.66
C GLY A 47 -8.20 1.65 -8.16
N ARG A 48 -7.47 0.80 -8.89
CA ARG A 48 -7.25 0.98 -10.33
C ARG A 48 -8.49 0.51 -11.10
N LYS A 49 -9.11 1.45 -11.83
CA LYS A 49 -10.19 1.14 -12.79
C LYS A 49 -9.75 0.27 -13.97
N THR A 50 -8.44 0.04 -14.11
CA THR A 50 -7.82 -0.71 -15.20
C THR A 50 -7.38 -2.11 -14.80
N ASP A 51 -7.70 -2.54 -13.57
CA ASP A 51 -7.43 -3.90 -13.08
C ASP A 51 -8.72 -4.71 -13.21
N TYR A 52 -8.72 -5.66 -14.14
CA TYR A 52 -9.86 -6.53 -14.43
C TYR A 52 -9.57 -7.96 -14.00
N VAL A 53 -10.62 -8.67 -13.58
CA VAL A 53 -10.53 -10.05 -13.11
C VAL A 53 -11.61 -10.88 -13.78
N GLY A 54 -11.25 -12.08 -14.23
CA GLY A 54 -12.20 -13.15 -14.59
C GLY A 54 -11.99 -14.38 -13.70
N VAL A 55 -13.03 -15.16 -13.49
CA VAL A 55 -12.99 -16.39 -12.68
C VAL A 55 -13.70 -17.51 -13.41
N ILE A 56 -12.99 -18.62 -13.56
CA ILE A 56 -13.44 -19.85 -14.20
C ILE A 56 -13.33 -20.95 -13.15
N GLY A 57 -14.40 -21.71 -12.97
CA GLY A 57 -14.40 -22.97 -12.24
C GLY A 57 -14.31 -24.13 -13.23
N PHE A 58 -13.45 -25.11 -12.99
CA PHE A 58 -13.47 -26.38 -13.70
C PHE A 58 -13.82 -27.52 -12.74
N LYS A 59 -14.40 -28.59 -13.29
CA LYS A 59 -15.15 -29.63 -12.57
C LYS A 59 -16.37 -29.10 -11.83
N THR A 60 -17.06 -28.14 -12.44
CA THR A 60 -18.33 -27.63 -11.91
C THR A 60 -19.47 -28.61 -12.18
N ASP A 61 -20.48 -28.62 -11.30
CA ASP A 61 -21.69 -29.44 -11.51
C ASP A 61 -22.41 -29.06 -12.81
N GLU A 62 -22.39 -27.76 -13.16
CA GLU A 62 -22.93 -27.22 -14.40
C GLU A 62 -21.83 -26.96 -15.43
N THR A 63 -22.22 -26.69 -16.67
CA THR A 63 -21.33 -26.17 -17.72
C THR A 63 -21.88 -24.82 -18.15
N ASN A 64 -21.03 -23.80 -18.19
CA ASN A 64 -21.39 -22.47 -18.64
C ASN A 64 -20.17 -21.78 -19.25
N ASN A 65 -19.95 -22.01 -20.53
CA ASN A 65 -18.88 -21.38 -21.29
C ASN A 65 -19.25 -21.31 -22.78
N ASP A 66 -18.57 -20.44 -23.54
CA ASP A 66 -18.89 -20.22 -24.96
C ASP A 66 -18.65 -21.44 -25.87
N MET A 67 -18.02 -22.50 -25.36
CA MET A 67 -17.72 -23.75 -26.07
C MET A 67 -18.45 -24.95 -25.44
N GLU A 68 -19.54 -24.72 -24.71
CA GLU A 68 -20.27 -25.75 -23.95
C GLU A 68 -20.86 -26.88 -24.80
N ASP A 69 -21.05 -26.67 -26.11
CA ASP A 69 -21.54 -27.68 -27.05
C ASP A 69 -20.52 -28.79 -27.33
N ASP A 70 -19.23 -28.52 -27.12
CA ASP A 70 -18.16 -29.48 -27.33
C ASP A 70 -17.91 -30.29 -26.04
N GLU A 71 -17.85 -31.62 -26.19
CA GLU A 71 -17.69 -32.56 -25.07
C GLU A 71 -16.42 -32.31 -24.26
N PHE A 72 -15.36 -31.77 -24.89
CA PHE A 72 -14.09 -31.47 -24.23
C PHE A 72 -14.19 -30.32 -23.21
N TYR A 73 -15.19 -29.45 -23.30
CA TYR A 73 -15.36 -28.29 -22.41
C TYR A 73 -16.56 -28.40 -21.45
N LYS A 74 -17.06 -29.62 -21.23
CA LYS A 74 -18.06 -29.91 -20.21
C LYS A 74 -17.49 -29.75 -18.80
N ASN A 75 -18.37 -29.44 -17.84
CA ASN A 75 -18.04 -29.20 -16.43
C ASN A 75 -17.04 -28.04 -16.22
N ILE A 76 -17.07 -27.04 -17.11
CA ILE A 76 -16.31 -25.80 -16.98
C ILE A 76 -17.30 -24.64 -17.03
N SER A 77 -17.22 -23.75 -16.04
CA SER A 77 -18.12 -22.61 -15.92
C SER A 77 -17.36 -21.31 -15.71
N VAL A 78 -17.71 -20.29 -16.48
CA VAL A 78 -17.29 -18.90 -16.29
C VAL A 78 -18.12 -18.31 -15.14
N LEU A 79 -17.61 -18.40 -13.92
CA LEU A 79 -18.29 -17.92 -12.70
C LEU A 79 -18.36 -16.39 -12.66
N CYS A 80 -17.35 -15.72 -13.22
CA CYS A 80 -17.31 -14.27 -13.37
C CYS A 80 -16.60 -13.92 -14.68
N PRO A 81 -17.28 -13.24 -15.63
CA PRO A 81 -16.61 -12.74 -16.84
C PRO A 81 -15.54 -11.70 -16.47
N ILE A 82 -14.62 -11.38 -17.39
CA ILE A 82 -13.61 -10.34 -17.11
C ILE A 82 -14.30 -9.00 -16.87
N GLN A 83 -14.23 -8.52 -15.63
CA GLN A 83 -14.79 -7.24 -15.23
C GLN A 83 -14.03 -6.66 -14.04
N GLN A 84 -14.39 -5.43 -13.66
CA GLN A 84 -13.87 -4.82 -12.44
C GLN A 84 -14.54 -5.46 -11.22
N MET A 85 -13.74 -5.95 -10.27
CA MET A 85 -14.27 -6.56 -9.06
C MET A 85 -14.91 -5.53 -8.13
N THR A 86 -16.13 -5.85 -7.69
CA THR A 86 -16.88 -5.08 -6.69
C THR A 86 -17.26 -5.98 -5.52
N ILE A 87 -17.74 -5.38 -4.41
CA ILE A 87 -18.21 -6.14 -3.24
C ILE A 87 -19.37 -7.08 -3.60
N LYS A 88 -20.26 -6.67 -4.53
CA LYS A 88 -21.35 -7.51 -5.03
C LYS A 88 -20.80 -8.77 -5.69
N GLN A 89 -19.82 -8.61 -6.58
CA GLN A 89 -19.17 -9.73 -7.27
C GLN A 89 -18.44 -10.66 -6.31
N ILE A 90 -17.80 -10.13 -5.26
CA ILE A 90 -17.20 -10.95 -4.20
C ILE A 90 -18.25 -11.83 -3.52
N LYS A 91 -19.40 -11.26 -3.14
CA LYS A 91 -20.48 -12.01 -2.49
C LYS A 91 -21.09 -13.08 -3.41
N GLU A 92 -21.24 -12.79 -4.70
CA GLU A 92 -21.73 -13.74 -5.70
C GLU A 92 -20.74 -14.89 -5.88
N LEU A 93 -19.45 -14.59 -6.11
CA LEU A 93 -18.39 -15.58 -6.21
C LEU A 93 -18.28 -16.46 -4.97
N LYS A 94 -18.42 -15.89 -3.77
CA LYS A 94 -18.38 -16.67 -2.52
C LYS A 94 -19.48 -17.73 -2.45
N LYS A 95 -20.65 -17.49 -3.08
CA LYS A 95 -21.73 -18.50 -3.14
C LYS A 95 -21.43 -19.60 -4.17
N GLN A 96 -20.67 -19.29 -5.21
CA GLN A 96 -20.37 -20.20 -6.32
C GLN A 96 -19.08 -21.01 -6.11
N LEU A 97 -18.09 -20.46 -5.39
CA LEU A 97 -16.80 -21.09 -5.10
C LEU A 97 -16.94 -22.10 -3.95
N VAL A 98 -17.65 -23.18 -4.23
CA VAL A 98 -17.86 -24.33 -3.33
C VAL A 98 -17.47 -25.63 -4.07
N PRO A 99 -17.10 -26.70 -3.34
CA PRO A 99 -16.83 -27.98 -3.98
C PRO A 99 -18.09 -28.50 -4.68
N SER A 100 -17.92 -28.98 -5.91
CA SER A 100 -18.96 -29.59 -6.73
C SER A 100 -19.10 -31.08 -6.39
N ASN A 101 -20.13 -31.73 -6.90
CA ASN A 101 -20.39 -33.16 -6.70
C ASN A 101 -19.68 -34.05 -7.73
N THR A 102 -19.01 -33.46 -8.71
CA THR A 102 -18.29 -34.15 -9.79
C THR A 102 -16.77 -34.01 -9.67
N ASN A 103 -16.03 -34.93 -10.27
CA ASN A 103 -14.60 -34.81 -10.54
C ASN A 103 -14.28 -34.82 -12.05
N VAL A 104 -15.33 -34.78 -12.88
CA VAL A 104 -15.24 -34.77 -14.34
C VAL A 104 -14.94 -33.33 -14.79
N GLY A 105 -13.98 -33.18 -15.68
CA GLY A 105 -13.47 -31.88 -16.13
C GLY A 105 -11.95 -31.81 -16.01
N ASP A 106 -11.33 -31.18 -16.99
CA ASP A 106 -9.88 -31.12 -17.14
C ASP A 106 -9.33 -29.71 -16.94
N ALA A 107 -8.18 -29.61 -16.28
CA ALA A 107 -7.52 -28.33 -15.99
C ALA A 107 -6.95 -27.67 -17.25
N ILE A 108 -6.46 -28.46 -18.22
CA ILE A 108 -5.93 -27.92 -19.48
C ILE A 108 -7.06 -27.33 -20.33
N SER A 109 -8.20 -28.01 -20.35
CA SER A 109 -9.44 -27.49 -20.95
C SER A 109 -9.89 -26.18 -20.28
N GLY A 110 -9.80 -26.09 -18.95
CA GLY A 110 -10.04 -24.84 -18.21
C GLY A 110 -9.06 -23.71 -18.59
N ILE A 111 -7.78 -24.03 -18.82
CA ILE A 111 -6.77 -23.08 -19.32
C ILE A 111 -7.14 -22.57 -20.72
N ILE A 112 -7.63 -23.43 -21.62
CA ILE A 112 -8.07 -23.05 -22.97
C ILE A 112 -9.21 -22.05 -22.89
N ILE A 113 -10.25 -22.31 -22.08
CA ILE A 113 -11.35 -21.35 -21.84
C ILE A 113 -10.79 -20.03 -21.29
N GLY A 114 -9.81 -20.08 -20.38
CA GLY A 114 -9.13 -18.89 -19.87
C GLY A 114 -8.40 -18.07 -20.94
N ILE A 115 -7.70 -18.74 -21.87
CA ILE A 115 -7.01 -18.11 -22.99
C ILE A 115 -8.01 -17.43 -23.93
N ASP A 116 -9.09 -18.14 -24.27
CA ASP A 116 -10.17 -17.61 -25.12
C ASP A 116 -10.81 -16.37 -24.49
N LEU A 117 -11.13 -16.44 -23.21
CA LEU A 117 -11.75 -15.35 -22.45
C LEU A 117 -10.84 -14.12 -22.40
N ILE A 118 -9.53 -14.30 -22.20
CA ILE A 118 -8.53 -13.22 -22.31
C ILE A 118 -8.45 -12.66 -23.73
N SER A 119 -8.46 -13.53 -24.74
CA SER A 119 -8.37 -13.17 -26.16
C SER A 119 -9.54 -12.27 -26.57
N LYS A 120 -10.77 -12.71 -26.29
CA LYS A 120 -12.01 -11.98 -26.59
C LYS A 120 -12.06 -10.63 -25.89
N TYR A 121 -11.69 -10.58 -24.61
CA TYR A 121 -11.75 -9.35 -23.83
C TYR A 121 -10.67 -8.33 -24.22
N CYS A 122 -9.42 -8.77 -24.40
CA CYS A 122 -8.32 -7.86 -24.70
C CYS A 122 -8.37 -7.38 -26.15
N GLY A 123 -8.81 -8.23 -27.09
CA GLY A 123 -8.71 -7.97 -28.52
C GLY A 123 -7.30 -7.50 -28.91
N ASN A 124 -7.22 -6.38 -29.64
CA ASN A 124 -5.95 -5.79 -30.08
C ASN A 124 -5.31 -4.82 -29.06
N LEU A 125 -5.90 -4.66 -27.89
CA LEU A 125 -5.43 -3.71 -26.89
C LEU A 125 -4.28 -4.30 -26.06
N LYS A 126 -3.33 -3.44 -25.68
CA LYS A 126 -2.20 -3.84 -24.83
C LYS A 126 -2.63 -3.97 -23.37
N TYR A 127 -2.61 -5.20 -22.87
CA TYR A 127 -2.84 -5.56 -21.47
C TYR A 127 -1.66 -6.36 -20.93
N ILE A 128 -1.38 -6.22 -19.63
CA ILE A 128 -0.66 -7.24 -18.87
C ILE A 128 -1.67 -8.36 -18.61
N LYS A 129 -1.41 -9.56 -19.13
CA LYS A 129 -2.33 -10.70 -19.08
C LYS A 129 -1.77 -11.73 -18.12
N ASN A 130 -2.51 -12.05 -17.07
CA ASN A 130 -2.13 -13.06 -16.08
C ASN A 130 -3.18 -14.18 -16.08
N LEU A 131 -2.74 -15.43 -16.12
CA LEU A 131 -3.60 -16.61 -16.02
C LEU A 131 -3.10 -17.47 -14.86
N ILE A 132 -3.97 -17.71 -13.88
CA ILE A 132 -3.61 -18.40 -12.63
C ILE A 132 -4.43 -19.67 -12.52
N LEU A 133 -3.77 -20.83 -12.51
CA LEU A 133 -4.39 -22.13 -12.25
C LEU A 133 -4.20 -22.51 -10.78
N ILE A 134 -5.27 -22.95 -10.12
CA ILE A 134 -5.24 -23.49 -8.76
C ILE A 134 -5.90 -24.87 -8.75
N THR A 135 -5.18 -25.91 -8.31
CA THR A 135 -5.67 -27.30 -8.30
C THR A 135 -4.94 -28.17 -7.28
N ASN A 136 -5.58 -29.26 -6.82
CA ASN A 136 -4.92 -30.32 -6.05
C ASN A 136 -4.31 -31.43 -6.93
N GLY A 137 -4.51 -31.38 -8.24
CA GLY A 137 -3.88 -32.29 -9.19
C GLY A 137 -4.31 -33.76 -9.07
N MET A 138 -5.42 -34.08 -8.40
CA MET A 138 -5.80 -35.47 -8.09
C MET A 138 -6.60 -36.19 -9.18
N SER A 139 -7.13 -35.47 -10.17
CA SER A 139 -7.88 -36.05 -11.30
C SER A 139 -7.01 -36.23 -12.54
N HIS A 140 -7.43 -37.07 -13.48
CA HIS A 140 -6.79 -37.12 -14.80
C HIS A 140 -6.85 -35.75 -15.49
N MET A 141 -5.77 -35.41 -16.20
CA MET A 141 -5.65 -34.20 -17.03
C MET A 141 -5.12 -34.60 -18.40
N ASP A 142 -5.63 -33.97 -19.46
CA ASP A 142 -5.17 -34.25 -20.83
C ASP A 142 -4.07 -33.27 -21.26
N PHE A 143 -2.88 -33.80 -21.48
CA PHE A 143 -1.71 -33.03 -21.93
C PHE A 143 -1.37 -33.24 -23.41
N SER A 144 -2.24 -33.91 -24.18
CA SER A 144 -2.01 -34.24 -25.60
C SER A 144 -1.59 -33.04 -26.44
N ASP A 145 -2.24 -31.87 -26.27
CA ASP A 145 -1.96 -30.63 -26.98
C ASP A 145 -1.23 -29.57 -26.13
N ALA A 146 -0.66 -29.95 -24.99
CA ALA A 146 -0.05 -29.02 -24.03
C ALA A 146 1.07 -28.16 -24.66
N GLU A 147 1.86 -28.70 -25.58
CA GLU A 147 2.92 -27.94 -26.27
C GLU A 147 2.34 -26.80 -27.11
N LYS A 148 1.29 -27.07 -27.90
CA LYS A 148 0.64 -26.06 -28.75
C LYS A 148 0.02 -24.95 -27.91
N ILE A 149 -0.64 -25.32 -26.81
CA ILE A 149 -1.25 -24.38 -25.86
C ILE A 149 -0.16 -23.50 -25.22
N ALA A 150 0.98 -24.07 -24.84
CA ALA A 150 2.10 -23.33 -24.29
C ALA A 150 2.70 -22.33 -25.29
N TYR A 151 2.82 -22.70 -26.57
CA TYR A 151 3.23 -21.77 -27.63
C TYR A 151 2.23 -20.63 -27.80
N GLN A 152 0.93 -20.90 -27.73
CA GLN A 152 -0.10 -19.87 -27.81
C GLN A 152 -0.02 -18.88 -26.62
N ILE A 153 0.16 -19.38 -25.40
CA ILE A 153 0.36 -18.55 -24.19
C ILE A 153 1.56 -17.60 -24.37
N LYS A 154 2.68 -18.12 -24.87
CA LYS A 154 3.88 -17.32 -25.17
C LYS A 154 3.62 -16.28 -26.25
N HIS A 155 3.01 -16.67 -27.37
CA HIS A 155 2.71 -15.76 -28.47
C HIS A 155 1.78 -14.62 -28.04
N MET A 156 0.78 -14.92 -27.20
CA MET A 156 -0.14 -13.93 -26.65
C MET A 156 0.45 -13.08 -25.51
N SER A 157 1.68 -13.38 -25.07
CA SER A 157 2.36 -12.76 -23.93
C SER A 157 1.53 -12.86 -22.64
N ILE A 158 0.98 -14.04 -22.35
CA ILE A 158 0.23 -14.33 -21.12
C ILE A 158 1.20 -14.88 -20.06
N ASN A 159 1.22 -14.25 -18.89
CA ASN A 159 1.95 -14.74 -17.73
C ASN A 159 1.14 -15.86 -17.08
N ILE A 160 1.61 -17.09 -17.09
CA ILE A 160 0.95 -18.21 -16.43
C ILE A 160 1.55 -18.49 -15.05
N SER A 161 0.69 -18.75 -14.06
CA SER A 161 1.10 -19.20 -12.73
C SER A 161 0.25 -20.40 -12.33
N ILE A 162 0.90 -21.49 -11.92
CA ILE A 162 0.26 -22.74 -11.52
C ILE A 162 0.55 -22.96 -10.05
N PHE A 163 -0.51 -23.03 -9.24
CA PHE A 163 -0.43 -23.26 -7.82
C PHE A 163 -1.08 -24.59 -7.48
N GLY A 164 -0.25 -25.51 -7.00
CA GLY A 164 -0.67 -26.85 -6.64
C GLY A 164 -0.80 -27.05 -5.15
N ILE A 165 -1.92 -27.62 -4.71
CA ILE A 165 -2.15 -27.97 -3.31
C ILE A 165 -1.31 -29.21 -2.98
N ASP A 166 -0.37 -29.02 -2.05
CA ASP A 166 0.58 -30.05 -1.58
C ASP A 166 1.44 -30.65 -2.69
N PHE A 167 1.83 -29.83 -3.66
CA PHE A 167 2.88 -30.20 -4.61
C PHE A 167 4.24 -30.16 -3.91
N ASP A 168 5.17 -31.00 -4.35
CA ASP A 168 6.50 -31.09 -3.76
C ASP A 168 7.29 -29.83 -4.08
N ASN A 169 7.99 -29.32 -3.06
CA ASN A 169 8.94 -28.24 -3.23
C ASN A 169 10.20 -28.56 -2.43
N HIS A 170 11.20 -29.10 -3.11
CA HIS A 170 12.50 -29.42 -2.53
C HIS A 170 13.24 -28.19 -1.98
N SER A 171 13.05 -27.01 -2.58
CA SER A 171 13.66 -25.77 -2.12
C SER A 171 13.01 -25.25 -0.83
N TYR A 172 11.72 -25.53 -0.63
CA TYR A 172 10.97 -25.19 0.59
C TYR A 172 11.01 -26.30 1.65
N GLY A 173 11.52 -27.47 1.32
CA GLY A 173 11.57 -28.64 2.21
C GLY A 173 10.23 -29.33 2.42
N TYR A 174 9.22 -29.05 1.58
CA TYR A 174 7.92 -29.72 1.64
C TYR A 174 7.88 -30.87 0.64
N LYS A 175 7.51 -32.05 1.14
CA LYS A 175 7.22 -33.23 0.33
C LYS A 175 6.01 -33.92 0.92
N GLU A 176 5.02 -34.25 0.10
CA GLU A 176 3.88 -35.03 0.55
C GLU A 176 4.22 -36.52 0.48
N ASP A 177 4.02 -37.22 1.59
CA ASP A 177 4.48 -38.60 1.77
C ASP A 177 3.66 -39.63 0.98
N PHE A 178 2.34 -39.43 0.88
CA PHE A 178 1.41 -40.40 0.28
C PHE A 178 0.69 -39.84 -0.96
N LYS A 179 1.45 -39.67 -2.05
CA LYS A 179 0.88 -39.20 -3.33
C LYS A 179 0.30 -40.32 -4.19
N SER A 180 -0.86 -40.05 -4.78
CA SER A 180 -1.40 -40.90 -5.85
C SER A 180 -0.51 -40.83 -7.10
N ILE A 181 -0.47 -41.93 -7.87
CA ILE A 181 0.26 -41.99 -9.15
C ILE A 181 -0.21 -40.89 -10.11
N ILE A 182 -1.52 -40.59 -10.08
CA ILE A 182 -2.14 -39.53 -10.88
C ILE A 182 -1.54 -38.17 -10.50
N LYS A 183 -1.50 -37.82 -9.21
CA LYS A 183 -0.94 -36.56 -8.73
C LYS A 183 0.53 -36.40 -9.10
N ILE A 184 1.33 -37.46 -8.95
CA ILE A 184 2.76 -37.46 -9.33
C ILE A 184 2.94 -37.17 -10.83
N ASN A 185 2.13 -37.79 -11.68
CA ASN A 185 2.22 -37.58 -13.13
C ASN A 185 1.75 -36.17 -13.52
N ASN A 186 0.65 -35.70 -12.94
CA ASN A 186 0.13 -34.36 -13.19
C ASN A 186 1.11 -33.28 -12.74
N GLU A 187 1.71 -33.42 -11.57
CA GLU A 187 2.70 -32.48 -11.05
C GLU A 187 3.91 -32.36 -12.00
N LYS A 188 4.44 -33.51 -12.46
CA LYS A 188 5.53 -33.54 -13.45
C LYS A 188 5.13 -32.88 -14.77
N ASN A 189 3.93 -33.15 -15.26
CA ASN A 189 3.46 -32.61 -16.54
C ASN A 189 3.12 -31.11 -16.45
N LEU A 190 2.52 -30.66 -15.36
CA LEU A 190 2.27 -29.24 -15.09
C LEU A 190 3.57 -28.46 -14.92
N LEU A 191 4.59 -29.04 -14.27
CA LEU A 191 5.92 -28.43 -14.18
C LEU A 191 6.56 -28.28 -15.56
N LYS A 192 6.50 -29.33 -16.40
CA LYS A 192 6.98 -29.26 -17.79
C LYS A 192 6.22 -28.18 -18.57
N PHE A 193 4.91 -28.14 -18.46
CA PHE A 193 4.06 -27.16 -19.13
C PHE A 193 4.38 -25.72 -18.69
N ALA A 194 4.54 -25.48 -17.39
CA ALA A 194 4.96 -24.18 -16.86
C ALA A 194 6.34 -23.75 -17.40
N ASN A 195 7.30 -24.67 -17.44
CA ASN A 195 8.63 -24.40 -17.99
C ASN A 195 8.58 -24.06 -19.48
N ILE A 196 7.77 -24.77 -20.27
CA ILE A 196 7.56 -24.45 -21.69
C ILE A 196 6.89 -23.07 -21.85
N CYS A 197 6.07 -22.63 -20.91
CA CYS A 197 5.45 -21.30 -20.94
C CYS A 197 6.37 -20.17 -20.40
N ASN A 198 7.52 -20.48 -19.82
CA ASN A 198 8.28 -19.57 -18.93
C ASN A 198 7.40 -19.02 -17.78
N GLY A 199 6.49 -19.85 -17.28
CA GLY A 199 5.55 -19.54 -16.21
C GLY A 199 6.08 -19.85 -14.82
N VAL A 200 5.27 -19.54 -13.81
CA VAL A 200 5.55 -19.84 -12.40
C VAL A 200 4.86 -21.14 -12.03
N PHE A 201 5.58 -22.04 -11.36
CA PHE A 201 5.03 -23.24 -10.75
C PHE A 201 5.43 -23.24 -9.27
N ALA A 202 4.46 -23.28 -8.37
CA ALA A 202 4.72 -23.23 -6.93
C ALA A 202 3.71 -24.08 -6.14
N SER A 203 4.15 -24.56 -4.98
CA SER A 203 3.27 -25.23 -4.02
C SER A 203 2.46 -24.19 -3.26
N MET A 204 1.20 -24.51 -2.95
CA MET A 204 0.28 -23.59 -2.29
C MET A 204 0.78 -23.13 -0.91
N ILE A 205 1.55 -23.97 -0.22
CA ILE A 205 2.16 -23.62 1.08
C ILE A 205 3.11 -22.42 0.98
N GLU A 206 3.98 -22.42 -0.03
CA GLU A 206 4.92 -21.32 -0.29
C GLU A 206 4.16 -20.04 -0.65
N VAL A 207 3.11 -20.18 -1.46
CA VAL A 207 2.29 -19.07 -1.91
C VAL A 207 1.57 -18.42 -0.74
N ILE A 208 0.95 -19.19 0.16
CA ILE A 208 0.26 -18.67 1.34
C ILE A 208 1.25 -18.08 2.34
N ASP A 209 2.41 -18.69 2.54
CA ASP A 209 3.45 -18.13 3.40
C ASP A 209 4.02 -16.81 2.84
N SER A 210 3.99 -16.63 1.52
CA SER A 210 4.27 -15.35 0.88
C SER A 210 3.17 -14.31 1.11
N LEU A 211 1.90 -14.69 1.30
CA LEU A 211 0.83 -13.73 1.68
C LEU A 211 1.09 -13.12 3.06
N ASN A 212 1.68 -13.91 3.96
CA ASN A 212 2.08 -13.44 5.28
C ASN A 212 3.20 -12.37 5.19
N THR A 213 3.81 -12.20 4.02
CA THR A 213 4.63 -11.02 3.69
C THR A 213 3.76 -10.00 2.96
N SER A 214 3.52 -8.85 3.61
CA SER A 214 2.72 -7.78 3.02
C SER A 214 3.35 -7.31 1.69
N ASN A 215 2.52 -7.14 0.66
CA ASN A 215 2.95 -6.67 -0.65
C ASN A 215 2.88 -5.13 -0.69
N LEU A 216 4.03 -4.47 -0.93
CA LEU A 216 4.06 -3.03 -1.14
C LEU A 216 3.27 -2.65 -2.39
N ARG A 217 2.28 -1.77 -2.24
CA ARG A 217 1.56 -1.19 -3.38
C ARG A 217 2.56 -0.49 -4.30
N LYS A 218 2.79 -1.05 -5.48
CA LYS A 218 3.58 -0.40 -6.53
C LYS A 218 2.78 0.77 -7.08
N VAL A 219 3.19 1.99 -6.73
CA VAL A 219 2.64 3.23 -7.28
C VAL A 219 3.55 3.69 -8.40
N HIS A 220 3.01 3.88 -9.60
CA HIS A 220 3.77 4.54 -10.66
C HIS A 220 3.98 6.01 -10.29
N PRO A 221 5.22 6.49 -10.24
CA PRO A 221 5.48 7.87 -9.86
C PRO A 221 4.97 8.81 -10.95
N ILE A 222 4.27 9.86 -10.52
CA ILE A 222 3.78 10.93 -11.39
C ILE A 222 4.69 12.14 -11.15
N SER A 223 5.12 12.80 -12.22
CA SER A 223 5.93 14.01 -12.09
C SER A 223 5.09 15.12 -11.46
N LEU A 224 5.61 15.71 -10.39
CA LEU A 224 4.99 16.83 -9.68
C LEU A 224 5.41 18.18 -10.26
N PHE A 225 6.56 18.21 -10.93
CA PHE A 225 7.12 19.41 -11.54
C PHE A 225 8.03 19.00 -12.71
N ASN A 226 7.86 19.70 -13.83
CA ASN A 226 8.74 19.65 -14.98
C ASN A 226 9.19 21.09 -15.22
N GLY A 227 10.49 21.33 -15.22
CA GLY A 227 11.03 22.68 -15.37
C GLY A 227 12.54 22.68 -15.41
N THR A 228 13.12 23.86 -15.24
CA THR A 228 14.57 24.06 -15.21
C THR A 228 15.07 24.22 -13.78
N LEU A 229 16.22 23.61 -13.52
CA LEU A 229 17.07 23.87 -12.37
C LEU A 229 18.13 24.89 -12.81
N THR A 230 18.19 26.03 -12.13
CA THR A 230 19.15 27.09 -12.44
C THR A 230 20.15 27.29 -11.32
N ILE A 231 21.41 27.50 -11.67
CA ILE A 231 22.47 27.98 -10.76
C ILE A 231 22.85 29.37 -11.25
N GLY A 232 22.49 30.39 -10.47
CA GLY A 232 22.48 31.78 -10.92
C GLY A 232 21.09 32.23 -11.40
N ASP A 233 21.01 33.50 -11.81
CA ASP A 233 19.78 34.13 -12.26
C ASP A 233 19.85 34.45 -13.77
N PRO A 234 19.10 33.71 -14.62
CA PRO A 234 19.10 33.90 -16.08
C PRO A 234 18.66 35.30 -16.52
N GLN A 235 17.87 36.01 -15.71
CA GLN A 235 17.37 37.33 -16.08
C GLN A 235 18.43 38.42 -15.89
N ASN A 236 19.31 38.23 -14.91
CA ASN A 236 20.26 39.24 -14.48
C ASN A 236 21.70 38.97 -14.95
N TYR A 237 22.05 37.71 -15.26
CA TYR A 237 23.42 37.33 -15.60
C TYR A 237 23.48 36.38 -16.81
N PRO A 238 24.52 36.50 -17.67
CA PRO A 238 24.70 35.62 -18.83
C PRO A 238 25.32 34.25 -18.47
N ASP A 239 26.12 34.18 -17.40
CA ASP A 239 26.84 32.97 -16.99
C ASP A 239 25.99 32.12 -16.05
N VAL A 240 24.96 31.46 -16.60
CA VAL A 240 23.99 30.69 -15.82
C VAL A 240 23.96 29.25 -16.28
N VAL A 241 23.95 28.33 -15.33
CA VAL A 241 23.79 26.90 -15.61
C VAL A 241 22.32 26.55 -15.54
N GLU A 242 21.77 26.08 -16.64
CA GLU A 242 20.38 25.61 -16.73
C GLU A 242 20.32 24.11 -17.04
N ILE A 243 19.60 23.36 -16.21
CA ILE A 243 19.44 21.91 -16.35
C ILE A 243 17.95 21.58 -16.39
N MET A 244 17.47 20.99 -17.49
CA MET A 244 16.08 20.50 -17.53
C MET A 244 15.91 19.29 -16.62
N ILE A 245 14.96 19.37 -15.69
CA ILE A 245 14.71 18.37 -14.66
C ILE A 245 13.24 17.96 -14.57
N GLN A 246 13.00 16.82 -13.96
CA GLN A 246 11.70 16.32 -13.54
C GLN A 246 11.75 15.97 -12.06
N ARG A 247 10.68 16.29 -11.33
CA ARG A 247 10.56 16.05 -9.89
C ARG A 247 9.48 15.01 -9.63
N TYR A 248 9.82 13.96 -8.91
CA TYR A 248 8.91 12.88 -8.54
C TYR A 248 8.83 12.71 -7.02
N PRO A 249 7.68 12.27 -6.48
CA PRO A 249 7.57 11.99 -5.05
C PRO A 249 8.48 10.82 -4.65
N ARG A 250 9.22 10.96 -3.54
CA ARG A 250 10.01 9.85 -2.94
C ARG A 250 9.32 9.27 -1.73
N THR A 251 8.88 10.11 -0.80
CA THR A 251 8.07 9.69 0.36
C THR A 251 6.73 10.41 0.35
N ARG A 252 5.65 9.72 0.70
CA ARG A 252 4.30 10.29 0.84
C ARG A 252 3.56 9.64 2.00
N LEU A 253 2.75 10.42 2.70
CA LEU A 253 1.87 9.89 3.72
C LEU A 253 0.84 8.97 3.07
N ALA A 254 0.85 7.70 3.45
CA ALA A 254 -0.20 6.77 3.07
C ALA A 254 -1.51 7.21 3.72
N LYS A 255 -2.54 7.47 2.91
CA LYS A 255 -3.87 7.86 3.39
C LYS A 255 -4.78 6.64 3.49
N ALA A 256 -5.62 6.61 4.52
CA ALA A 256 -6.69 5.63 4.63
C ALA A 256 -7.72 5.80 3.49
N PRO A 257 -8.47 4.75 3.14
CA PRO A 257 -9.60 4.84 2.21
C PRO A 257 -10.62 5.90 2.65
N SER A 258 -11.21 6.61 1.69
CA SER A 258 -12.25 7.60 1.98
C SER A 258 -13.53 6.93 2.48
N ALA A 259 -14.13 7.47 3.54
CA ALA A 259 -15.40 7.00 4.09
C ALA A 259 -16.50 8.07 3.90
N HIS A 260 -17.74 7.60 3.75
CA HIS A 260 -18.94 8.44 3.70
C HIS A 260 -19.80 8.18 4.93
N ARG A 261 -20.53 9.20 5.38
CA ARG A 261 -21.48 9.08 6.49
C ARG A 261 -22.86 8.72 5.96
N TYR A 262 -23.41 7.62 6.45
CA TYR A 262 -24.76 7.16 6.14
C TYR A 262 -25.56 7.02 7.43
N SER A 263 -26.85 7.33 7.37
CA SER A 263 -27.81 6.99 8.43
C SER A 263 -28.52 5.69 8.09
N ILE A 264 -28.78 4.88 9.12
CA ILE A 264 -29.50 3.60 9.00
C ILE A 264 -30.98 3.88 9.25
N LEU A 265 -31.82 3.66 8.23
CA LEU A 265 -33.27 3.76 8.33
C LEU A 265 -33.88 2.36 8.43
N LYS A 266 -34.73 2.14 9.44
CA LYS A 266 -35.46 0.87 9.66
C LYS A 266 -36.76 0.74 8.85
N LYS A 267 -37.17 1.80 8.13
CA LYS A 267 -38.36 1.86 7.26
C LYS A 267 -38.00 2.57 5.96
N SER A 268 -38.63 2.16 4.85
CA SER A 268 -38.51 2.88 3.58
C SER A 268 -39.02 4.32 3.76
N PRO A 269 -38.29 5.34 3.25
CA PRO A 269 -38.79 6.71 3.29
C PRO A 269 -40.06 6.81 2.45
N LYS A 270 -41.11 7.45 2.99
CA LYS A 270 -42.28 7.86 2.20
C LYS A 270 -41.82 8.86 1.15
N SER A 271 -42.14 8.60 -0.12
CA SER A 271 -41.80 9.49 -1.22
C SER A 271 -42.43 10.87 -1.03
N THR A 272 -41.57 11.86 -0.84
CA THR A 272 -41.85 13.27 -1.09
C THR A 272 -40.99 13.71 -2.28
N ASN A 273 -41.39 14.75 -3.02
CA ASN A 273 -40.68 15.16 -4.25
C ASN A 273 -39.18 15.50 -4.02
N TYR A 274 -38.76 15.79 -2.78
CA TYR A 274 -37.35 15.94 -2.39
C TYR A 274 -36.57 14.62 -2.27
N THR A 275 -37.25 13.49 -2.06
CA THR A 275 -36.64 12.15 -1.96
C THR A 275 -36.41 11.46 -3.30
N GLU A 276 -37.05 11.90 -4.39
CA GLU A 276 -36.85 11.32 -5.73
C GLU A 276 -35.46 11.64 -6.31
N GLN A 277 -34.85 12.77 -5.94
CA GLN A 277 -33.46 13.07 -6.28
C GLN A 277 -32.44 12.36 -5.37
N LEU A 278 -32.89 11.76 -4.24
CA LEU A 278 -32.03 11.12 -3.25
C LEU A 278 -31.88 9.60 -3.44
N ILE A 279 -32.62 9.00 -4.38
CA ILE A 279 -32.55 7.57 -4.74
C ILE A 279 -32.04 7.44 -6.18
N GLN A 280 -30.85 7.98 -6.45
CA GLN A 280 -30.07 7.59 -7.63
C GLN A 280 -28.60 7.49 -7.22
N THR A 281 -28.26 6.43 -6.48
CA THR A 281 -26.97 5.74 -6.64
C THR A 281 -27.13 4.32 -6.08
N ASP A 282 -27.06 3.35 -6.99
CA ASP A 282 -26.92 1.91 -6.79
C ASP A 282 -27.97 1.20 -5.94
N THR A 283 -29.17 1.05 -6.50
CA THR A 283 -30.07 -0.05 -6.14
C THR A 283 -29.42 -1.39 -6.51
N ASN A 284 -28.67 -1.97 -5.58
CA ASN A 284 -28.30 -3.39 -5.60
C ASN A 284 -28.78 -4.02 -4.30
N PHE A 285 -30.07 -4.39 -4.28
CA PHE A 285 -30.69 -5.14 -3.20
C PHE A 285 -30.15 -6.57 -3.19
N ASP A 286 -29.48 -6.96 -2.11
CA ASP A 286 -29.39 -8.37 -1.68
C ASP A 286 -30.72 -8.72 -1.00
N ASN A 287 -31.43 -9.70 -1.55
CA ASN A 287 -32.75 -10.16 -1.09
C ASN A 287 -32.71 -11.02 0.19
N ASN A 288 -31.63 -10.99 0.98
CA ASN A 288 -31.52 -11.80 2.19
C ASN A 288 -31.28 -10.92 3.43
N ASN A 289 -32.38 -10.64 4.13
CA ASN A 289 -32.45 -10.32 5.56
C ASN A 289 -31.53 -9.20 6.08
N LYS A 290 -31.93 -7.95 5.82
CA LYS A 290 -32.10 -6.86 6.82
C LYS A 290 -32.66 -5.62 6.08
N ASN A 291 -33.84 -5.17 6.48
CA ASN A 291 -34.49 -3.94 6.00
C ASN A 291 -33.75 -2.69 6.52
N GLU A 292 -32.48 -2.52 6.13
CA GLU A 292 -31.64 -1.38 6.49
C GLU A 292 -31.41 -0.53 5.24
N TYR A 293 -32.08 0.62 5.17
CA TYR A 293 -31.87 1.58 4.10
C TYR A 293 -30.80 2.58 4.52
N PHE A 294 -29.76 2.76 3.70
CA PHE A 294 -28.75 3.78 3.92
C PHE A 294 -29.19 5.10 3.28
N SER A 295 -29.32 6.16 4.08
CA SER A 295 -29.55 7.52 3.56
C SER A 295 -28.28 8.35 3.74
N LYS A 296 -27.88 9.06 2.68
CA LYS A 296 -26.70 9.93 2.71
C LYS A 296 -27.00 11.16 3.58
N VAL A 297 -26.16 11.41 4.57
CA VAL A 297 -26.31 12.59 5.44
C VAL A 297 -25.89 13.84 4.67
N LEU A 298 -26.83 14.75 4.43
CA LEU A 298 -26.56 16.08 3.89
C LEU A 298 -26.24 17.04 5.03
N ILE A 299 -25.12 17.76 4.92
CA ILE A 299 -24.71 18.78 5.89
C ILE A 299 -25.07 20.14 5.31
N THR A 300 -26.09 20.78 5.87
CA THR A 300 -26.44 22.18 5.59
C THR A 300 -25.79 23.08 6.65
N LYS A 301 -25.12 24.15 6.22
CA LYS A 301 -24.54 25.16 7.11
C LYS A 301 -25.40 26.41 7.07
N ASN A 302 -25.87 26.84 8.24
CA ASN A 302 -26.63 28.06 8.40
C ASN A 302 -25.76 29.06 9.17
N TYR A 303 -25.76 30.32 8.73
CA TYR A 303 -24.96 31.38 9.33
C TYR A 303 -25.86 32.28 10.15
N LYS A 304 -25.47 32.55 11.39
CA LYS A 304 -26.22 33.39 12.32
C LYS A 304 -25.31 34.49 12.87
N ILE A 305 -25.85 35.69 13.00
CA ILE A 305 -25.21 36.79 13.72
C ILE A 305 -26.08 37.16 14.91
N GLU A 306 -25.44 37.35 16.05
CA GLU A 306 -26.08 37.84 17.26
C GLU A 306 -26.03 39.38 17.25
N LYS A 307 -27.21 40.02 17.23
CA LYS A 307 -27.36 41.47 17.41
C LYS A 307 -28.44 41.71 18.45
N ASP A 308 -28.11 42.52 19.46
CA ASP A 308 -29.03 42.98 20.51
C ASP A 308 -29.79 41.83 21.23
N GLY A 309 -29.13 40.68 21.43
CA GLY A 309 -29.71 39.51 22.11
C GLY A 309 -30.65 38.65 21.25
N SER A 310 -30.74 38.91 19.94
CA SER A 310 -31.50 38.09 18.99
C SER A 310 -30.59 37.48 17.91
N GLU A 311 -30.78 36.20 17.63
CA GLU A 311 -30.09 35.49 16.54
C GLU A 311 -30.80 35.78 15.20
N LYS A 312 -30.10 36.43 14.26
CA LYS A 312 -30.59 36.62 12.89
C LYS A 312 -29.85 35.70 11.93
N GLU A 313 -30.61 34.93 11.17
CA GLU A 313 -30.08 34.08 10.10
C GLU A 313 -29.70 34.93 8.87
N ILE A 314 -28.54 34.65 8.28
CA ILE A 314 -27.96 35.41 7.16
C ILE A 314 -27.65 34.48 6.00
N SER A 315 -27.88 34.98 4.78
CA SER A 315 -27.58 34.24 3.56
C SER A 315 -26.07 34.17 3.32
N LYS A 316 -25.60 33.17 2.60
CA LYS A 316 -24.18 33.06 2.24
C LYS A 316 -23.73 34.20 1.30
N GLU A 317 -24.65 34.79 0.55
CA GLU A 317 -24.39 35.87 -0.41
C GLU A 317 -24.07 37.20 0.29
N ASP A 318 -24.60 37.40 1.49
CA ASP A 318 -24.36 38.60 2.32
C ASP A 318 -23.05 38.53 3.12
N LEU A 319 -22.29 37.42 3.00
CA LEU A 319 -21.04 37.22 3.73
C LEU A 319 -19.84 37.53 2.83
N GLU A 320 -18.93 38.36 3.36
CA GLU A 320 -17.64 38.60 2.75
C GLU A 320 -16.52 37.95 3.56
N LEU A 321 -15.50 37.42 2.89
CA LEU A 321 -14.29 36.94 3.55
C LEU A 321 -13.48 38.15 4.05
N GLY A 322 -13.05 38.12 5.30
CA GLY A 322 -12.17 39.12 5.88
C GLY A 322 -10.97 38.47 6.58
N TYR A 323 -9.83 39.14 6.54
CA TYR A 323 -8.63 38.74 7.26
C TYR A 323 -8.47 39.60 8.51
N LEU A 324 -8.01 38.99 9.59
CA LEU A 324 -7.67 39.72 10.81
C LEU A 324 -6.27 40.33 10.68
N TYR A 325 -6.19 41.64 10.82
CA TYR A 325 -4.93 42.37 10.95
C TYR A 325 -4.88 43.02 12.33
N GLY A 326 -4.29 42.32 13.29
CA GLY A 326 -4.36 42.68 14.70
C GLY A 326 -5.79 42.59 15.22
N LYS A 327 -6.37 43.74 15.60
CA LYS A 327 -7.77 43.83 16.09
C LYS A 327 -8.77 44.21 14.99
N THR A 328 -8.29 44.60 13.81
CA THR A 328 -9.13 45.11 12.72
C THR A 328 -9.40 44.02 11.70
N ILE A 329 -10.62 43.97 11.18
CA ILE A 329 -11.01 43.06 10.10
C ILE A 329 -10.85 43.82 8.77
N ILE A 330 -10.03 43.27 7.86
CA ILE A 330 -9.84 43.80 6.51
C ILE A 330 -10.64 42.93 5.53
N PRO A 331 -11.65 43.49 4.84
CA PRO A 331 -12.42 42.74 3.85
C PRO A 331 -11.58 42.42 2.59
N THR A 332 -11.85 41.27 1.97
CA THR A 332 -11.08 40.77 0.81
C THR A 332 -11.29 41.64 -0.43
N SER A 333 -12.39 42.37 -0.55
CA SER A 333 -12.64 43.34 -1.63
C SER A 333 -11.54 44.39 -1.80
N ILE A 334 -10.77 44.70 -0.75
CA ILE A 334 -9.65 45.64 -0.81
C ILE A 334 -8.39 45.00 -1.41
N ILE A 335 -8.31 43.66 -1.40
CA ILE A 335 -7.15 42.90 -1.86
C ILE A 335 -7.24 42.69 -3.38
N ASN A 336 -6.78 43.69 -4.13
CA ASN A 336 -6.66 43.61 -5.59
C ASN A 336 -5.60 42.57 -6.03
N ASP A 337 -5.74 42.03 -7.24
CA ASP A 337 -4.78 41.07 -7.82
C ASP A 337 -3.36 41.64 -7.96
N GLU A 338 -3.20 42.96 -8.00
CA GLU A 338 -1.91 43.64 -8.03
C GLU A 338 -1.13 43.54 -6.71
N LEU A 339 -1.82 43.34 -5.58
CA LEU A 339 -1.21 43.16 -4.27
C LEU A 339 -0.71 41.72 -4.05
N LYS A 340 -1.05 40.78 -4.96
CA LYS A 340 -0.60 39.39 -4.87
C LYS A 340 0.84 39.27 -5.36
N TYR A 341 1.65 38.54 -4.58
CA TYR A 341 3.03 38.24 -4.95
C TYR A 341 3.07 37.27 -6.14
N LYS A 342 3.50 37.76 -7.32
CA LYS A 342 3.58 36.97 -8.55
C LYS A 342 4.85 36.15 -8.61
N THR A 343 4.74 34.90 -9.05
CA THR A 343 5.88 33.97 -9.11
C THR A 343 5.87 33.14 -10.38
N ASN A 344 7.09 32.88 -10.89
CA ASN A 344 7.30 32.03 -12.06
C ASN A 344 7.74 30.62 -11.64
N ILE A 345 7.39 29.63 -12.46
CA ILE A 345 7.75 28.23 -12.26
C ILE A 345 9.26 28.06 -12.46
N GLN A 346 10.00 27.84 -11.38
CA GLN A 346 11.46 27.68 -11.44
C GLN A 346 11.98 26.96 -10.19
N LEU A 347 13.06 26.21 -10.36
CA LEU A 347 13.89 25.72 -9.26
C LEU A 347 15.26 26.41 -9.35
N THR A 348 15.64 27.16 -8.33
CA THR A 348 16.88 27.94 -8.32
C THR A 348 17.73 27.55 -7.12
N ILE A 349 18.98 27.13 -7.36
CA ILE A 349 19.97 26.91 -6.31
C ILE A 349 20.49 28.27 -5.86
N LEU A 350 20.33 28.56 -4.57
CA LEU A 350 20.76 29.81 -3.94
C LEU A 350 22.21 29.72 -3.43
N GLY A 351 22.62 28.53 -3.00
CA GLY A 351 23.98 28.31 -2.51
C GLY A 351 24.22 26.88 -2.04
N PHE A 352 25.45 26.61 -1.64
CA PHE A 352 25.88 25.32 -1.13
C PHE A 352 26.36 25.44 0.31
N MET A 353 26.12 24.40 1.10
CA MET A 353 26.55 24.32 2.50
C MET A 353 27.14 22.94 2.79
N LYS A 354 28.04 22.83 3.76
CA LYS A 354 28.58 21.53 4.18
C LYS A 354 27.50 20.70 4.87
N ASN A 355 27.49 19.40 4.60
CA ASN A 355 26.53 18.46 5.20
C ASN A 355 26.57 18.47 6.73
N GLU A 356 27.77 18.56 7.32
CA GLU A 356 27.99 18.65 8.77
C GLU A 356 27.37 19.89 9.42
N SER A 357 27.28 21.00 8.69
CA SER A 357 26.71 22.25 9.19
C SER A 357 25.18 22.26 9.16
N PHE A 358 24.54 21.29 8.49
CA PHE A 358 23.09 21.25 8.36
C PHE A 358 22.45 20.48 9.52
N PRO A 359 21.66 21.16 10.38
CA PRO A 359 20.91 20.47 11.44
C PRO A 359 19.76 19.65 10.84
N ARG A 360 19.89 18.31 10.88
CA ARG A 360 18.93 17.38 10.27
C ARG A 360 17.48 17.59 10.70
N PHE A 361 17.25 18.03 11.95
CA PHE A 361 15.91 18.29 12.48
C PHE A 361 15.20 19.49 11.83
N MET A 362 15.90 20.35 11.10
CA MET A 362 15.27 21.47 10.36
C MET A 362 14.55 21.00 9.09
N ALA A 363 14.93 19.85 8.51
CA ALA A 363 14.22 19.33 7.35
C ALA A 363 12.83 18.81 7.76
N ILE A 364 11.79 19.26 7.07
CA ILE A 364 10.40 18.93 7.38
C ILE A 364 9.68 18.30 6.19
N GLY A 365 8.56 17.64 6.48
CA GLY A 365 7.60 17.21 5.45
C GLY A 365 8.04 16.01 4.60
N GLU A 366 7.49 15.95 3.40
CA GLU A 366 7.66 14.84 2.46
C GLU A 366 8.83 15.10 1.49
N SER A 367 9.58 14.06 1.15
CA SER A 367 10.72 14.16 0.25
C SER A 367 10.35 13.95 -1.21
N ASN A 368 11.12 14.56 -2.12
CA ASN A 368 11.03 14.33 -3.55
C ASN A 368 12.39 14.01 -4.13
N ILE A 369 12.39 13.41 -5.31
CA ILE A 369 13.58 13.16 -6.11
C ILE A 369 13.54 14.03 -7.36
N ILE A 370 14.68 14.60 -7.69
CA ILE A 370 14.93 15.38 -8.88
C ILE A 370 15.81 14.53 -9.78
N VAL A 371 15.35 14.33 -11.01
CA VAL A 371 16.00 13.53 -12.05
C VAL A 371 16.10 14.35 -13.33
N PRO A 372 17.05 14.04 -14.23
CA PRO A 372 17.18 14.80 -15.47
C PRO A 372 15.99 14.51 -16.40
N ALA A 373 15.67 15.46 -17.28
CA ALA A 373 14.65 15.24 -18.30
C ALA A 373 14.97 14.00 -19.17
N LYS A 374 14.00 13.09 -19.33
CA LYS A 374 14.21 11.75 -19.92
C LYS A 374 14.87 11.76 -21.30
N THR A 375 14.53 12.74 -22.12
CA THR A 375 14.95 12.86 -23.52
C THR A 375 16.21 13.68 -23.73
N ASN A 376 16.69 14.41 -22.72
CA ASN A 376 17.83 15.33 -22.88
C ASN A 376 19.12 14.70 -22.33
N LEU A 377 20.05 14.36 -23.22
CA LEU A 377 21.34 13.78 -22.85
C LEU A 377 22.23 14.79 -22.10
N ASN A 378 22.23 16.06 -22.53
CA ASN A 378 23.01 17.11 -21.87
C ASN A 378 22.57 17.28 -20.42
N SER A 379 21.25 17.33 -20.18
CA SER A 379 20.72 17.38 -18.81
C SER A 379 21.17 16.19 -17.95
N LYS A 380 21.27 14.98 -18.52
CA LYS A 380 21.74 13.80 -17.79
C LYS A 380 23.20 13.96 -17.35
N ILE A 381 24.06 14.41 -18.26
CA ILE A 381 25.49 14.63 -17.98
C ILE A 381 25.66 15.76 -16.97
N SER A 382 24.97 16.89 -17.15
CA SER A 382 25.06 18.05 -16.27
C SER A 382 24.58 17.73 -14.85
N LEU A 383 23.44 17.05 -14.71
CA LEU A 383 22.93 16.67 -13.39
C LEU A 383 23.82 15.63 -12.70
N SER A 384 24.30 14.62 -13.44
CA SER A 384 25.26 13.64 -12.90
C SER A 384 26.53 14.31 -12.41
N SER A 385 27.08 15.26 -13.19
CA SER A 385 28.25 16.05 -12.79
C SER A 385 28.01 16.84 -11.50
N LEU A 386 26.82 17.43 -11.34
CA LEU A 386 26.42 18.14 -10.13
C LEU A 386 26.30 17.18 -8.92
N VAL A 387 25.65 16.02 -9.09
CA VAL A 387 25.50 15.00 -8.04
C VAL A 387 26.87 14.51 -7.55
N HIS A 388 27.76 14.13 -8.48
CA HIS A 388 29.11 13.69 -8.14
C HIS A 388 29.96 14.80 -7.53
N GLY A 389 29.81 16.04 -8.00
CA GLY A 389 30.45 17.21 -7.41
C GLY A 389 30.07 17.38 -5.94
N MET A 390 28.76 17.40 -5.66
CA MET A 390 28.22 17.55 -4.30
C MET A 390 28.63 16.40 -3.37
N LEU A 391 28.72 15.17 -3.88
CA LEU A 391 29.20 14.02 -3.11
C LEU A 391 30.67 14.15 -2.73
N LYS A 392 31.53 14.51 -3.69
CA LYS A 392 32.98 14.67 -3.46
C LYS A 392 33.27 15.78 -2.46
N THR A 393 32.49 16.86 -2.47
CA THR A 393 32.65 17.99 -1.54
C THR A 393 31.88 17.82 -0.22
N ASN A 394 31.09 16.74 -0.06
CA ASN A 394 30.19 16.52 1.07
C ASN A 394 29.30 17.75 1.35
N THR A 395 28.69 18.31 0.30
CA THR A 395 27.86 19.52 0.37
C THR A 395 26.41 19.26 0.00
N LEU A 396 25.52 20.05 0.59
CA LEU A 396 24.10 20.16 0.29
C LEU A 396 23.83 21.49 -0.45
N ALA A 397 22.75 21.56 -1.23
CA ALA A 397 22.37 22.76 -1.95
C ALA A 397 21.07 23.35 -1.37
N LEU A 398 21.13 24.62 -0.95
CA LEU A 398 19.95 25.39 -0.57
C LEU A 398 19.30 25.94 -1.83
N ALA A 399 18.01 25.69 -2.01
CA ALA A 399 17.29 26.10 -3.21
C ALA A 399 15.89 26.64 -2.90
N LYS A 400 15.38 27.44 -3.83
CA LYS A 400 14.00 27.93 -3.88
C LYS A 400 13.27 27.22 -5.00
N ILE A 401 12.09 26.69 -4.73
CA ILE A 401 11.24 26.05 -5.74
C ILE A 401 9.85 26.69 -5.80
N VAL A 402 9.39 26.96 -7.01
CA VAL A 402 8.02 27.36 -7.31
C VAL A 402 7.42 26.32 -8.25
N THR A 403 6.45 25.56 -7.76
CA THR A 403 5.91 24.41 -8.50
C THR A 403 4.87 24.77 -9.56
N LYS A 404 4.19 25.92 -9.40
CA LYS A 404 3.15 26.44 -10.29
C LYS A 404 3.24 27.96 -10.33
N ALA A 405 2.81 28.56 -11.44
CA ALA A 405 2.72 30.02 -11.55
C ALA A 405 1.84 30.58 -10.43
N ASP A 406 2.28 31.69 -9.85
CA ASP A 406 1.63 32.40 -8.73
C ASP A 406 1.45 31.57 -7.44
N LYS A 407 2.17 30.45 -7.32
CA LYS A 407 2.28 29.72 -6.04
C LYS A 407 3.40 30.33 -5.20
N TYR A 408 3.19 30.42 -3.89
CA TYR A 408 4.25 30.83 -2.97
C TYR A 408 5.51 29.96 -3.12
N PRO A 409 6.71 30.58 -3.09
CA PRO A 409 7.96 29.86 -3.16
C PRO A 409 8.15 29.00 -1.91
N GLU A 410 8.66 27.79 -2.10
CA GLU A 410 9.05 26.89 -1.02
C GLU A 410 10.58 26.85 -0.93
N MET A 411 11.12 26.91 0.29
CA MET A 411 12.54 26.70 0.52
C MET A 411 12.81 25.20 0.67
N ILE A 412 13.85 24.71 0.01
CA ILE A 412 14.22 23.30 0.01
C ILE A 412 15.73 23.14 0.21
N ILE A 413 16.11 22.06 0.86
CA ILE A 413 17.48 21.54 0.89
C ILE A 413 17.59 20.37 -0.06
N ILE A 414 18.67 20.31 -0.84
CA ILE A 414 18.92 19.28 -1.83
C ILE A 414 20.19 18.51 -1.45
N ALA A 415 20.07 17.19 -1.35
CA ALA A 415 21.16 16.26 -1.06
C ALA A 415 21.44 15.34 -2.25
N PRO A 416 22.71 15.03 -2.57
CA PRO A 416 23.03 14.11 -3.65
C PRO A 416 22.85 12.65 -3.20
N SER A 417 22.41 11.78 -4.10
CA SER A 417 22.22 10.34 -3.82
C SER A 417 22.55 9.50 -5.06
N VAL A 418 23.41 8.50 -4.85
CA VAL A 418 23.81 7.51 -5.86
C VAL A 418 23.43 6.14 -5.33
N GLU A 419 22.57 5.43 -6.06
CA GLU A 419 22.13 4.05 -5.81
C GLU A 419 22.51 3.19 -7.03
N ASP A 420 22.45 1.86 -6.91
CA ASP A 420 22.85 0.94 -7.98
C ASP A 420 22.07 1.20 -9.27
N GLY A 421 22.75 1.72 -10.30
CA GLY A 421 22.16 2.05 -11.59
C GLY A 421 21.30 3.31 -11.63
N PHE A 422 21.30 4.13 -10.57
CA PHE A 422 20.46 5.34 -10.49
C PHE A 422 21.10 6.47 -9.67
N GLU A 423 21.21 7.66 -10.26
CA GLU A 423 21.71 8.87 -9.61
C GLU A 423 20.62 9.93 -9.56
N CYS A 424 20.46 10.60 -8.42
CA CYS A 424 19.45 11.64 -8.25
C CYS A 424 19.83 12.67 -7.19
N LEU A 425 19.07 13.75 -7.17
CA LEU A 425 19.06 14.71 -6.08
C LEU A 425 17.80 14.49 -5.24
N ILE A 426 17.94 14.38 -3.92
CA ILE A 426 16.83 14.27 -2.97
C ILE A 426 16.57 15.66 -2.40
N GLU A 427 15.33 16.13 -2.50
CA GLU A 427 14.91 17.39 -1.88
C GLU A 427 14.05 17.16 -0.63
N LEU A 428 14.22 18.05 0.34
CA LEU A 428 13.42 18.15 1.55
C LEU A 428 13.01 19.62 1.78
N PRO A 429 11.73 19.90 2.09
CA PRO A 429 11.27 21.23 2.51
C PRO A 429 11.99 21.73 3.76
N LEU A 430 12.20 23.05 3.81
CA LEU A 430 12.70 23.78 4.98
C LEU A 430 11.63 24.74 5.51
N PRO A 431 11.55 24.93 6.84
CA PRO A 431 10.69 25.94 7.45
C PRO A 431 11.20 27.36 7.13
N PHE A 432 10.28 28.31 7.12
CA PHE A 432 10.63 29.73 7.21
C PHE A 432 10.84 30.16 8.66
N ALA A 433 11.33 31.38 8.88
CA ALA A 433 11.58 31.90 10.22
C ALA A 433 10.30 31.95 11.07
N GLU A 434 9.16 32.20 10.43
CA GLU A 434 7.82 32.27 11.02
C GLU A 434 7.29 30.90 11.48
N ASP A 435 7.81 29.80 10.92
CA ASP A 435 7.44 28.43 11.31
C ASP A 435 8.20 27.97 12.56
N CYS A 436 9.34 28.60 12.88
CA CYS A 436 10.21 28.23 13.99
C CYS A 436 9.68 28.76 15.33
N ARG A 437 9.52 27.85 16.30
CA ARG A 437 9.13 28.20 17.69
C ARG A 437 10.32 28.08 18.62
N ASN A 438 10.76 29.22 19.15
CA ASN A 438 11.90 29.29 20.05
C ASN A 438 11.47 29.09 21.51
N PHE A 439 11.28 27.83 21.91
CA PHE A 439 11.07 27.48 23.31
C PHE A 439 12.40 27.44 24.06
N LYS A 440 12.43 28.02 25.27
CA LYS A 440 13.57 27.93 26.17
C LYS A 440 13.31 26.79 27.15
N PHE A 441 14.15 25.77 27.11
CA PHE A 441 14.15 24.68 28.08
C PHE A 441 15.30 24.87 29.07
N PRO A 442 15.14 24.52 30.35
CA PRO A 442 16.24 24.48 31.28
C PRO A 442 17.29 23.47 30.82
N LEU A 443 18.57 23.79 31.04
CA LEU A 443 19.66 22.85 30.79
C LEU A 443 19.49 21.65 31.71
N ILE A 444 19.59 20.44 31.15
CA ILE A 444 19.68 19.22 31.95
C ILE A 444 21.13 19.14 32.46
N GLU A 445 21.42 19.80 33.59
CA GLU A 445 22.72 19.73 34.23
C GLU A 445 22.86 18.43 35.03
N LYS A 446 23.96 17.70 34.85
CA LYS A 446 24.31 16.51 35.67
C LYS A 446 24.32 16.81 37.19
N ASN A 447 24.47 18.08 37.56
CA ASN A 447 24.80 18.50 38.91
C ASN A 447 23.58 18.94 39.76
N GLN A 448 22.36 19.01 39.23
CA GLN A 448 21.20 19.33 40.08
C GLN A 448 20.77 18.18 41.03
N ILE A 449 21.42 17.02 40.92
CA ILE A 449 21.26 15.86 41.83
C ILE A 449 22.32 15.90 42.96
N SER A 450 23.09 16.99 43.11
CA SER A 450 24.22 17.06 44.06
C SER A 450 23.85 17.23 45.55
N ASN A 451 22.62 16.93 45.96
CA ASN A 451 22.22 17.01 47.37
C ASN A 451 21.94 15.66 48.04
N ILE A 452 22.36 14.53 47.45
CA ILE A 452 22.30 13.22 48.12
C ILE A 452 23.55 12.43 47.74
N GLU A 453 24.08 11.62 48.66
CA GLU A 453 25.27 10.76 48.60
C GLU A 453 25.29 9.75 47.41
N THR A 454 25.23 10.22 46.16
CA THR A 454 24.76 9.45 44.99
C THR A 454 25.75 9.36 43.81
N THR A 455 27.02 9.75 43.94
CA THR A 455 27.97 9.61 42.81
C THR A 455 28.15 8.15 42.38
N SER A 456 28.30 7.22 43.33
CA SER A 456 28.36 5.77 43.05
C SER A 456 27.02 5.20 42.55
N PHE A 457 25.91 5.76 42.99
CA PHE A 457 24.56 5.37 42.56
C PHE A 457 24.29 5.79 41.11
N ILE A 458 24.69 7.00 40.73
CA ILE A 458 24.58 7.54 39.37
C ILE A 458 25.52 6.78 38.43
N GLU A 459 26.78 6.52 38.83
CA GLU A 459 27.71 5.69 38.05
C GLU A 459 27.20 4.26 37.85
N ASN A 460 26.51 3.69 38.83
CA ASN A 460 25.88 2.38 38.71
C ASN A 460 24.68 2.41 37.74
N ILE A 461 23.86 3.46 37.76
CA ILE A 461 22.75 3.65 36.81
C ILE A 461 23.28 3.82 35.39
N ASP A 462 24.31 4.65 35.17
CA ASP A 462 24.89 4.86 33.85
C ASP A 462 25.45 3.54 33.27
N ASN A 463 26.17 2.76 34.08
CA ASN A 463 26.68 1.44 33.68
C ASN A 463 25.56 0.43 33.40
N LEU A 464 24.48 0.43 34.20
CA LEU A 464 23.32 -0.43 33.97
C LEU A 464 22.56 -0.02 32.70
N MET A 465 22.44 1.29 32.45
CA MET A 465 21.81 1.82 31.25
C MET A 465 22.64 1.51 30.00
N GLU A 466 23.97 1.61 30.07
CA GLU A 466 24.86 1.22 28.98
C GLU A 466 24.72 -0.27 28.64
N LYS A 467 24.66 -1.14 29.66
CA LYS A 467 24.40 -2.58 29.47
C LYS A 467 23.02 -2.83 28.86
N TYR A 468 22.00 -2.13 29.33
CA TYR A 468 20.65 -2.22 28.77
C TYR A 468 20.62 -1.82 27.29
N VAL A 469 21.18 -0.66 26.94
CA VAL A 469 21.26 -0.18 25.55
C VAL A 469 22.02 -1.16 24.65
N THR A 470 23.14 -1.69 25.15
CA THR A 470 23.96 -2.67 24.41
C THR A 470 23.21 -3.98 24.16
N LYS A 471 22.47 -4.47 25.16
CA LYS A 471 21.70 -5.72 25.03
C LYS A 471 20.41 -5.55 24.19
N MET A 472 19.83 -4.35 24.17
CA MET A 472 18.69 -3.97 23.34
C MET A 472 19.09 -3.47 21.94
N ASP A 473 20.35 -3.62 21.54
CA ASP A 473 20.82 -3.17 20.24
C ASP A 473 20.21 -4.02 19.10
N ILE A 474 19.51 -3.33 18.19
CA ILE A 474 18.81 -3.93 17.05
C ILE A 474 19.73 -3.98 15.81
N SER A 475 20.91 -3.35 15.86
CA SER A 475 21.82 -3.26 14.70
C SER A 475 22.64 -4.54 14.44
N ASN A 476 22.77 -5.43 15.42
CA ASN A 476 23.76 -6.52 15.45
C ASN A 476 23.24 -7.95 15.16
N ASP A 477 21.97 -8.15 14.79
CA ASP A 477 21.40 -9.48 14.45
C ASP A 477 21.83 -9.99 13.04
N ILE A 478 23.08 -9.74 12.63
CA ILE A 478 23.67 -10.09 11.32
C ILE A 478 24.33 -11.48 11.33
N SER A 479 24.20 -12.26 12.41
CA SER A 479 24.73 -13.62 12.46
C SER A 479 23.83 -14.62 11.72
N ASN A 480 23.90 -14.65 10.39
CA ASN A 480 24.19 -15.88 9.65
C ASN A 480 24.35 -15.65 8.14
N THR A 481 25.40 -16.29 7.65
CA THR A 481 25.92 -16.39 6.29
C THR A 481 24.90 -16.72 5.18
N TYR A 482 25.17 -16.15 4.00
CA TYR A 482 24.73 -16.55 2.65
C TYR A 482 23.33 -16.22 2.11
N ILE A 483 22.50 -15.50 2.85
CA ILE A 483 21.40 -14.73 2.23
C ILE A 483 21.43 -13.36 2.89
N ARG A 484 21.45 -12.27 2.11
CA ARG A 484 20.95 -10.95 2.54
C ARG A 484 19.48 -11.14 2.92
N LYS A 485 19.21 -11.79 4.07
CA LYS A 485 17.91 -11.80 4.71
C LYS A 485 17.74 -10.38 5.21
N ILE A 486 17.17 -9.58 4.30
CA ILE A 486 16.37 -8.39 4.55
C ILE A 486 16.25 -8.19 6.05
N ASN A 487 16.95 -7.20 6.60
CA ASN A 487 16.73 -6.77 7.98
C ASN A 487 15.22 -6.60 8.12
N SER A 488 14.57 -7.52 8.83
CA SER A 488 13.11 -7.54 8.93
C SER A 488 12.61 -6.23 9.55
N LEU A 489 13.47 -5.52 10.29
CA LEU A 489 13.23 -4.21 10.89
C LEU A 489 13.72 -3.00 10.05
N GLU A 490 14.18 -3.18 8.81
CA GLU A 490 14.42 -2.01 7.94
C GLU A 490 13.12 -1.22 7.76
N SER A 491 13.19 0.11 7.95
CA SER A 491 12.03 1.01 7.88
C SER A 491 11.22 0.89 6.58
N LYS A 492 11.86 0.47 5.49
CA LYS A 492 11.22 0.20 4.18
C LYS A 492 10.23 -0.97 4.22
N ASN A 493 10.38 -1.87 5.18
CA ASN A 493 9.57 -3.08 5.35
C ASN A 493 8.55 -2.96 6.49
N ILE A 494 8.55 -1.84 7.22
CA ILE A 494 7.59 -1.57 8.30
C ILE A 494 6.34 -0.90 7.70
N TYR A 495 5.20 -1.53 7.93
CA TYR A 495 3.91 -1.08 7.39
C TYR A 495 3.20 -0.13 8.35
N ASN A 496 2.38 0.76 7.79
CA ASN A 496 1.37 1.45 8.60
C ASN A 496 0.30 0.44 9.03
N ILE A 497 0.42 -0.03 10.27
CA ILE A 497 -0.44 -1.07 10.86
C ILE A 497 -1.90 -0.62 10.88
N ALA A 498 -2.17 0.66 11.11
CA ALA A 498 -3.55 1.17 11.13
C ALA A 498 -4.23 1.01 9.77
N ILE A 499 -3.52 1.33 8.67
CA ILE A 499 -4.04 1.17 7.31
C ILE A 499 -4.20 -0.31 6.96
N TYR A 500 -3.22 -1.14 7.33
CA TYR A 500 -3.31 -2.58 7.12
C TYR A 500 -4.53 -3.17 7.83
N ARG A 501 -4.71 -2.86 9.13
CA ARG A 501 -5.81 -3.36 9.94
C ARG A 501 -7.16 -2.88 9.42
N LEU A 502 -7.25 -1.64 8.97
CA LEU A 502 -8.45 -1.09 8.35
C LEU A 502 -8.82 -1.82 7.05
N ASN A 503 -7.85 -2.08 6.17
CA ASN A 503 -8.10 -2.81 4.93
C ASN A 503 -8.50 -4.27 5.21
N GLN A 504 -7.83 -4.93 6.15
CA GLN A 504 -8.20 -6.26 6.62
C GLN A 504 -9.66 -6.28 7.13
N ALA A 505 -10.04 -5.29 7.93
CA ALA A 505 -11.40 -5.14 8.44
C ALA A 505 -12.45 -4.96 7.35
N ILE A 506 -12.20 -4.06 6.39
CA ILE A 506 -13.10 -3.78 5.27
C ILE A 506 -13.32 -5.05 4.45
N PHE A 507 -12.24 -5.77 4.11
CA PHE A 507 -12.33 -6.97 3.29
C PHE A 507 -12.99 -8.14 4.02
N TYR A 508 -12.61 -8.34 5.29
CA TYR A 508 -13.18 -9.41 6.10
C TYR A 508 -14.67 -9.20 6.32
N ASN A 509 -15.12 -7.98 6.63
CA ASN A 509 -16.55 -7.67 6.74
C ASN A 509 -17.31 -7.82 5.41
N ALA A 510 -16.64 -7.62 4.26
CA ALA A 510 -17.27 -7.83 2.96
C ALA A 510 -17.53 -9.33 2.69
N LEU A 511 -16.60 -10.20 3.09
CA LEU A 511 -16.75 -11.66 2.97
C LEU A 511 -17.64 -12.24 4.07
N TYR A 512 -17.47 -11.81 5.30
CA TYR A 512 -18.09 -12.36 6.50
C TYR A 512 -18.69 -11.22 7.36
N PRO A 513 -19.89 -10.71 7.00
CA PRO A 513 -20.46 -9.52 7.64
C PRO A 513 -20.80 -9.66 9.14
N ASN A 514 -21.04 -10.89 9.61
CA ASN A 514 -21.51 -11.16 10.97
C ASN A 514 -20.46 -11.83 11.88
N SER A 515 -19.24 -12.06 11.38
CA SER A 515 -18.16 -12.68 12.17
C SER A 515 -17.29 -11.63 12.83
N GLU A 516 -16.69 -12.01 13.96
CA GLU A 516 -15.67 -11.18 14.61
C GLU A 516 -14.43 -11.02 13.72
N LEU A 517 -13.80 -9.86 13.81
CA LEU A 517 -12.58 -9.61 13.04
C LEU A 517 -11.47 -10.57 13.48
N PRO A 518 -10.74 -11.17 12.52
CA PRO A 518 -9.64 -12.05 12.84
C PRO A 518 -8.53 -11.29 13.59
N ASN A 519 -7.70 -12.01 14.33
CA ASN A 519 -6.54 -11.42 14.98
C ASN A 519 -5.50 -10.91 13.95
N LEU A 520 -4.61 -10.03 14.40
CA LEU A 520 -3.46 -9.60 13.58
C LEU A 520 -2.53 -10.80 13.33
N LEU A 521 -2.01 -10.89 12.11
CA LEU A 521 -1.02 -11.91 11.76
C LEU A 521 0.21 -11.81 12.67
N PRO A 522 0.78 -12.93 13.14
CA PRO A 522 1.97 -12.91 14.00
C PRO A 522 3.14 -12.12 13.41
N LYS A 523 3.38 -12.24 12.09
CA LYS A 523 4.43 -11.49 11.36
C LYS A 523 4.20 -9.97 11.36
N ILE A 524 2.98 -9.48 11.59
CA ILE A 524 2.71 -8.04 11.70
C ILE A 524 2.83 -7.59 13.14
N LYS A 525 2.38 -8.44 14.07
CA LYS A 525 2.53 -8.21 15.51
C LYS A 525 4.00 -8.07 15.93
N GLN A 526 4.92 -8.73 15.23
CA GLN A 526 6.36 -8.61 15.46
C GLN A 526 6.90 -7.18 15.27
N PHE A 527 6.21 -6.31 14.53
CA PHE A 527 6.61 -4.91 14.34
C PHE A 527 6.06 -3.98 15.41
N MET A 528 5.11 -4.44 16.23
CA MET A 528 4.50 -3.66 17.31
C MET A 528 5.28 -3.74 18.62
N TYR A 529 6.05 -4.81 18.79
CA TYR A 529 6.72 -5.13 20.04
C TYR A 529 8.17 -5.54 19.76
N PRO A 530 9.12 -5.24 20.68
CA PRO A 530 10.45 -5.79 20.59
C PRO A 530 10.42 -7.32 20.63
N SER A 531 11.45 -7.97 20.08
CA SER A 531 11.47 -9.43 20.04
C SER A 531 11.53 -10.02 21.45
N ASN A 532 10.77 -11.10 21.69
CA ASN A 532 10.76 -11.78 22.98
C ASN A 532 12.17 -12.25 23.40
N ASN A 533 13.03 -12.56 22.43
CA ASN A 533 14.41 -12.95 22.69
C ASN A 533 15.25 -11.79 23.22
N LEU A 534 15.07 -10.57 22.69
CA LEU A 534 15.75 -9.38 23.19
C LEU A 534 15.25 -9.02 24.59
N LEU A 535 13.94 -9.09 24.83
CA LEU A 535 13.36 -8.85 26.16
C LEU A 535 13.94 -9.80 27.22
N LYS A 536 14.01 -11.11 26.92
CA LYS A 536 14.60 -12.10 27.83
C LYS A 536 16.08 -11.84 28.13
N LYS A 537 16.85 -11.30 27.18
CA LYS A 537 18.27 -10.97 27.40
C LYS A 537 18.46 -9.79 28.36
N CYS A 538 17.48 -8.90 28.44
CA CYS A 538 17.56 -7.63 29.19
C CYS A 538 16.73 -7.63 30.48
N GLU A 539 16.09 -8.75 30.82
CA GLU A 539 15.14 -8.86 31.94
C GLU A 539 15.81 -8.44 33.27
N GLU A 540 17.02 -8.94 33.54
CA GLU A 540 17.77 -8.58 34.75
C GLU A 540 18.11 -7.09 34.84
N GLU A 541 18.47 -6.45 33.73
CA GLU A 541 18.77 -5.02 33.69
C GLU A 541 17.51 -4.18 33.87
N ILE A 542 16.39 -4.57 33.25
CA ILE A 542 15.11 -3.87 33.37
C ILE A 542 14.63 -3.91 34.83
N GLU A 543 14.71 -5.08 35.48
CA GLU A 543 14.32 -5.22 36.89
C GLU A 543 15.18 -4.31 37.80
N LYS A 544 16.51 -4.35 37.64
CA LYS A 544 17.44 -3.51 38.42
C LYS A 544 17.20 -2.03 38.19
N LEU A 545 16.99 -1.60 36.95
CA LEU A 545 16.68 -0.20 36.63
C LEU A 545 15.32 0.21 37.20
N SER A 546 14.31 -0.67 37.18
CA SER A 546 12.99 -0.36 37.74
C SER A 546 13.02 -0.13 39.25
N ILE A 547 13.86 -0.88 39.97
CA ILE A 547 14.06 -0.71 41.42
C ILE A 547 14.80 0.60 41.72
N LEU A 548 15.80 0.94 40.91
CA LEU A 548 16.63 2.15 41.12
C LEU A 548 15.91 3.43 40.70
N CYS A 549 15.07 3.37 39.67
CA CYS A 549 14.28 4.50 39.15
C CYS A 549 12.83 4.42 39.65
N ASN A 550 12.65 4.52 40.97
CA ASN A 550 11.32 4.52 41.57
C ASN A 550 10.53 5.77 41.14
N ASN A 551 9.46 5.60 40.36
CA ASN A 551 8.60 6.68 39.89
C ASN A 551 7.30 6.69 40.70
N GLU A 552 7.03 7.77 41.43
CA GLU A 552 5.72 8.00 42.04
C GLU A 552 4.83 8.74 41.04
N GLU A 553 3.70 8.12 40.66
CA GLU A 553 2.69 8.80 39.84
C GLU A 553 1.93 9.83 40.68
N ILE A 554 2.14 11.12 40.41
CA ILE A 554 1.38 12.19 41.03
C ILE A 554 0.04 12.32 40.29
N HIS A 555 -1.04 11.81 40.86
CA HIS A 555 -2.39 12.11 40.38
C HIS A 555 -2.77 13.55 40.79
N SER A 556 -2.63 14.51 39.88
CA SER A 556 -3.13 15.87 40.09
C SER A 556 -4.66 15.90 39.97
N SER A 557 -5.38 15.71 41.08
CA SER A 557 -6.84 15.87 41.13
C SER A 557 -7.33 17.31 41.33
N ASP A 558 -6.43 18.30 41.46
CA ASP A 558 -6.83 19.70 41.68
C ASP A 558 -6.14 20.63 40.67
N THR A 559 -6.83 20.89 39.56
CA THR A 559 -6.62 22.10 38.74
C THR A 559 -7.93 22.86 38.62
N THR A 560 -8.43 23.37 39.74
CA THR A 560 -9.24 24.58 39.72
C THR A 560 -8.29 25.75 39.45
N ILE A 561 -8.16 26.10 38.18
CA ILE A 561 -7.57 27.37 37.76
C ILE A 561 -8.63 28.44 38.05
N ASN A 562 -8.41 29.26 39.08
CA ASN A 562 -9.06 30.56 39.26
C ASN A 562 -8.10 31.67 38.83
#